data_AF-A0A516SJQ6-F1
#
_entry.id   AF-A0A516SJQ6-F1
#
_cell.length_a   1.000
_cell.length_b   1.000
_cell.length_c   1.000
_cell.angle_alpha   90.00
_cell.angle_beta   90.00
_cell.angle_gamma   90.00
#
_symmetry.space_group_name_H-M   'P 1'
#
loop_
_entity.id
_entity.type
_entity.pdbx_description
1 polymer ?
#
loop_
_entity_poly.entity_id
_entity_poly.type
_entity_poly.pdbx_seq_one_letter_code
_entity_poly.pdbx_strand_id
1 'polypeptide(L)'
;MKALALIAATLLASSVFAAEPAAPAKHSCTAPEHPGNLASESQQKSFNKANKTYGECIKQFVDAQNQIAKAAADAGNAAIKEYNEYAKQMNALAGN
;
A
#
# COMPACT_ATOMS: atom_id res chain seq x y z
N MET A 1 -45.22 15.66 32.89
CA MET A 1 -45.73 15.67 31.50
C MET A 1 -44.71 16.39 30.64
N LYS A 2 -44.15 15.66 29.64
CA LYS A 2 -43.43 16.12 28.42
C LYS A 2 -42.42 17.26 28.61
N ALA A 3 -41.12 17.00 28.76
CA ALA A 3 -40.15 16.58 27.73
C ALA A 3 -40.11 17.53 26.52
N LEU A 4 -38.96 18.16 26.30
CA LEU A 4 -38.36 18.44 24.97
C LEU A 4 -36.99 19.09 25.18
N ALA A 5 -35.97 18.24 25.37
CA ALA A 5 -34.58 18.61 25.16
C ALA A 5 -34.29 18.50 23.65
N LEU A 6 -34.10 19.64 22.99
CA LEU A 6 -33.63 19.72 21.60
C LEU A 6 -32.12 19.47 21.59
N ILE A 7 -31.72 18.21 21.42
CA ILE A 7 -30.35 17.85 21.10
C ILE A 7 -30.19 18.02 19.59
N ALA A 8 -29.43 19.04 19.19
CA ALA A 8 -29.01 19.25 17.82
C ALA A 8 -28.08 18.11 17.39
N ALA A 9 -28.63 17.11 16.71
CA ALA A 9 -27.86 16.09 16.02
C ALA A 9 -27.30 16.68 14.72
N THR A 10 -26.14 17.32 14.79
CA THR A 10 -25.33 17.61 13.61
C THR A 10 -24.85 16.29 13.02
N LEU A 11 -25.58 15.80 12.03
CA LEU A 11 -25.15 14.75 11.11
C LEU A 11 -23.91 15.25 10.35
N LEU A 12 -22.73 14.91 10.86
CA LEU A 12 -21.50 14.92 10.08
C LEU A 12 -21.64 13.83 9.02
N ALA A 13 -22.19 14.19 7.85
CA ALA A 13 -22.12 13.38 6.66
C ALA A 13 -20.65 13.33 6.21
N SER A 14 -19.92 12.34 6.69
CA SER A 14 -18.61 11.98 6.15
C SER A 14 -18.83 11.48 4.73
N SER A 15 -18.60 12.36 3.75
CA SER A 15 -18.50 11.98 2.34
C SER A 15 -17.34 11.00 2.19
N VAL A 16 -17.64 9.71 2.19
CA VAL A 16 -16.73 8.67 1.67
C VAL A 16 -16.61 8.94 0.19
N PHE A 17 -15.57 9.66 -0.21
CA PHE A 17 -15.11 9.63 -1.57
C PHE A 17 -14.62 8.20 -1.82
N ALA A 18 -15.37 7.45 -2.63
CA ALA A 18 -14.87 6.21 -3.21
C ALA A 18 -13.66 6.59 -4.08
N ALA A 19 -12.47 6.51 -3.51
CA ALA A 19 -11.24 6.69 -4.28
C ALA A 19 -11.19 5.56 -5.30
N GLU A 20 -11.23 5.92 -6.59
CA GLU A 20 -10.91 5.00 -7.67
C GLU A 20 -9.58 4.31 -7.35
N PRO A 21 -9.44 2.99 -7.60
CA PRO A 21 -8.19 2.29 -7.33
C PRO A 21 -7.07 3.01 -8.10
N ALA A 22 -6.14 3.61 -7.35
CA ALA A 22 -5.01 4.32 -7.92
C ALA A 22 -4.30 3.37 -8.89
N ALA A 23 -4.03 3.86 -10.11
CA ALA A 23 -3.30 3.10 -11.09
C ALA A 23 -1.98 2.56 -10.48
N PRO A 24 -1.56 1.34 -10.84
CA PRO A 24 -0.35 0.76 -10.27
C PRO A 24 0.84 1.69 -10.51
N ALA A 25 1.62 1.91 -9.46
CA ALA A 25 2.82 2.73 -9.54
C ALA A 25 3.76 2.18 -10.63
N LYS A 26 4.38 3.09 -11.37
CA LYS A 26 5.35 2.76 -12.42
C LYS A 26 6.76 3.10 -11.95
N HIS A 27 7.74 2.26 -12.28
CA HIS A 27 9.14 2.60 -12.08
C HIS A 27 9.66 3.50 -13.21
N SER A 28 10.70 4.27 -12.93
CA SER A 28 11.42 5.08 -13.94
C SER A 28 12.68 4.39 -14.49
N CYS A 29 12.97 3.15 -14.06
CA CYS A 29 14.17 2.42 -14.46
C CYS A 29 14.21 2.15 -15.97
N THR A 30 15.35 2.40 -16.60
CA THR A 30 15.58 2.15 -18.03
C THR A 30 16.39 0.88 -18.23
N ALA A 31 15.82 -0.10 -18.92
CA ALA A 31 16.53 -1.32 -19.27
C ALA A 31 17.58 -1.03 -20.37
N PRO A 32 18.84 -1.45 -20.20
CA PRO A 32 19.84 -1.31 -21.24
C PRO A 32 19.58 -2.29 -22.38
N GLU A 33 19.88 -1.88 -23.62
CA GLU A 33 19.80 -2.75 -24.78
C GLU A 33 20.96 -3.76 -24.78
N HIS A 34 20.65 -5.04 -25.05
CA HIS A 34 21.67 -6.08 -25.11
C HIS A 34 22.56 -5.85 -26.35
N PRO A 35 23.90 -5.79 -26.20
CA PRO A 35 24.79 -5.41 -27.31
C PRO A 35 24.94 -6.48 -28.40
N GLY A 36 24.32 -7.64 -28.21
CA GLY A 36 24.38 -8.79 -29.12
C GLY A 36 25.55 -9.71 -28.83
N ASN A 37 25.50 -10.93 -29.37
CA ASN A 37 26.49 -11.98 -29.07
C ASN A 37 27.87 -11.74 -29.72
N LEU A 38 27.93 -10.85 -30.72
CA LEU A 38 29.17 -10.49 -31.42
C LEU A 38 29.77 -9.17 -30.91
N ALA A 39 29.26 -8.64 -29.79
CA ALA A 39 29.75 -7.42 -29.18
C ALA A 39 31.19 -7.56 -28.70
N SER A 40 31.97 -6.50 -28.84
CA SER A 40 33.32 -6.42 -28.26
C SER A 40 33.29 -6.51 -26.73
N GLU A 41 34.39 -6.92 -26.11
CA GLU A 41 34.48 -7.02 -24.64
C GLU A 41 34.15 -5.70 -23.92
N SER A 42 34.52 -4.56 -24.51
CA SER A 42 34.23 -3.24 -23.93
C SER A 42 32.73 -2.94 -23.91
N GLN A 43 32.01 -3.31 -24.98
CA GLN A 43 30.55 -3.18 -25.07
C GLN A 43 29.88 -4.12 -24.06
N GLN A 44 30.36 -5.35 -23.92
CA GLN A 44 29.85 -6.30 -22.92
C GLN A 44 30.05 -5.78 -21.49
N LYS A 45 31.24 -5.25 -21.16
CA LYS A 45 31.52 -4.66 -19.84
C LYS A 45 30.61 -3.47 -19.54
N SER A 46 30.40 -2.60 -20.53
CA SER A 46 29.51 -1.43 -20.41
C SER A 46 28.06 -1.86 -20.19
N PHE A 47 27.58 -2.83 -20.95
CA PHE A 47 26.25 -3.42 -20.77
C PHE A 47 26.11 -4.05 -19.37
N ASN A 48 27.06 -4.85 -18.92
CA ASN A 48 26.99 -5.50 -17.61
C ASN A 48 26.88 -4.48 -16.47
N LYS A 49 27.62 -3.36 -16.56
CA LYS A 49 27.51 -2.26 -15.60
C LYS A 49 26.12 -1.61 -15.64
N ALA A 50 25.63 -1.26 -16.82
CA ALA A 50 24.30 -0.67 -16.99
C ALA A 50 23.18 -1.62 -16.52
N ASN A 51 23.30 -2.92 -16.79
CA ASN A 51 22.34 -3.94 -16.40
C ASN A 51 22.31 -4.11 -14.88
N LYS A 52 23.47 -4.04 -14.22
CA LYS A 52 23.55 -4.00 -12.76
C LYS A 52 22.82 -2.78 -12.19
N THR A 53 23.09 -1.58 -12.73
CA THR A 53 22.41 -0.35 -12.30
C THR A 53 20.89 -0.45 -12.49
N TYR A 54 20.43 -0.99 -13.63
CA TYR A 54 19.00 -1.23 -13.87
C TYR A 54 18.41 -2.20 -12.82
N GLY A 55 19.08 -3.30 -12.55
CA GLY A 55 18.65 -4.28 -11.54
C GLY A 55 18.59 -3.70 -10.12
N GLU A 56 19.50 -2.80 -9.76
CA GLU A 56 19.47 -2.07 -8.49
C GLU A 56 18.27 -1.11 -8.42
N CYS A 57 17.99 -0.37 -9.49
CA CYS A 57 16.83 0.52 -9.58
C CYS A 57 15.51 -0.24 -9.40
N ILE A 58 15.35 -1.39 -10.07
CA ILE A 58 14.14 -2.21 -9.96
C ILE A 58 13.96 -2.75 -8.53
N LYS A 59 15.04 -3.21 -7.88
CA LYS A 59 14.97 -3.66 -6.49
C LYS A 59 14.49 -2.56 -5.55
N GLN A 60 15.04 -1.36 -5.68
CA GLN A 60 14.60 -0.22 -4.86
C GLN A 60 13.11 0.08 -5.04
N PHE A 61 12.61 0.03 -6.27
CA PHE A 61 11.19 0.20 -6.54
C PHE A 61 10.34 -0.90 -5.89
N VAL A 62 10.74 -2.16 -6.04
CA VAL A 62 10.05 -3.30 -5.41
C VAL A 62 10.03 -3.17 -3.89
N ASP A 63 11.15 -2.80 -3.28
CA ASP A 63 11.26 -2.61 -1.83
C ASP A 63 10.31 -1.49 -1.34
N ALA A 64 10.25 -0.36 -2.07
CA ALA A 64 9.32 0.72 -1.77
C ALA A 64 7.86 0.25 -1.84
N GLN A 65 7.48 -0.50 -2.88
CA GLN A 65 6.12 -1.04 -3.01
C GLN A 65 5.79 -2.05 -1.91
N ASN A 66 6.74 -2.90 -1.52
CA ASN A 66 6.56 -3.85 -0.43
C ASN A 66 6.34 -3.13 0.91
N GLN A 67 7.01 -2.01 1.16
CA GLN A 67 6.78 -1.21 2.36
C GLN A 67 5.36 -0.64 2.39
N ILE A 68 4.86 -0.13 1.26
CA ILE A 68 3.48 0.38 1.16
C ILE A 68 2.48 -0.76 1.39
N ALA A 69 2.67 -1.91 0.75
CA ALA A 69 1.80 -3.07 0.91
C ALA A 69 1.79 -3.55 2.36
N LYS A 70 2.95 -3.58 3.02
CA LYS A 70 3.07 -3.92 4.43
C LYS A 70 2.31 -2.95 5.32
N ALA A 71 2.46 -1.64 5.10
CA ALA A 71 1.75 -0.63 5.89
C ALA A 71 0.22 -0.77 5.74
N ALA A 72 -0.26 -1.02 4.52
CA ALA A 72 -1.68 -1.26 4.27
C ALA A 72 -2.20 -2.53 4.98
N ALA A 73 -1.42 -3.63 4.91
CA ALA A 73 -1.76 -4.87 5.61
C ALA A 73 -1.77 -4.69 7.13
N ASP A 74 -0.78 -3.99 7.69
CA ASP A 74 -0.69 -3.71 9.12
C ASP A 74 -1.89 -2.87 9.60
N ALA A 75 -2.33 -1.88 8.81
CA ALA A 75 -3.54 -1.10 9.09
C ALA A 75 -4.81 -1.97 9.08
N GLY A 76 -4.95 -2.86 8.09
CA GLY A 76 -6.07 -3.81 8.03
C GLY A 76 -6.10 -4.75 9.24
N ASN A 77 -4.93 -5.28 9.62
CA ASN A 77 -4.80 -6.16 10.79
C ASN A 77 -5.11 -5.42 12.11
N ALA A 78 -4.75 -4.14 12.23
CA ALA A 78 -5.09 -3.33 13.39
C ALA A 78 -6.62 -3.17 13.54
N ALA A 79 -7.32 -2.87 12.44
CA ALA A 79 -8.78 -2.76 12.44
C ALA A 79 -9.47 -4.09 12.78
N ILE A 80 -8.95 -5.21 12.24
CA ILE A 80 -9.44 -6.55 12.59
C ILE A 80 -9.28 -6.82 14.10
N LYS A 81 -8.13 -6.46 14.66
CA LYS A 81 -7.86 -6.63 16.09
C LYS A 81 -8.85 -5.82 16.94
N GLU A 82 -9.05 -4.55 16.61
CA GLU A 82 -10.01 -3.68 17.30
C GLU A 82 -11.43 -4.26 17.26
N TYR A 83 -11.88 -4.68 16.08
CA TYR A 83 -13.20 -5.30 15.92
C TYR A 83 -13.34 -6.58 16.76
N ASN A 84 -12.31 -7.43 16.78
CA ASN A 84 -12.33 -8.65 17.57
C ASN A 84 -12.37 -8.36 19.08
N GLU A 85 -11.69 -7.32 19.55
CA GLU A 85 -11.76 -6.89 20.95
C GLU A 85 -13.15 -6.35 21.30
N TYR A 86 -13.73 -5.52 20.44
CA TYR A 86 -15.10 -5.04 20.58
C TYR A 86 -16.11 -6.20 20.64
N ALA A 87 -16.02 -7.14 19.70
CA ALA A 87 -16.92 -8.30 19.65
C ALA A 87 -16.84 -9.14 20.93
N LYS A 88 -15.63 -9.33 21.50
CA LYS A 88 -15.46 -10.00 22.79
C LYS A 88 -16.16 -9.26 23.93
N GLN A 89 -16.03 -7.93 23.99
CA GLN A 89 -16.71 -7.12 25.01
C GLN A 89 -18.24 -7.25 24.89
N MET A 90 -18.78 -7.17 23.67
CA MET A 90 -20.21 -7.31 23.45
C MET A 90 -20.73 -8.70 23.82
N ASN A 91 -20.00 -9.76 23.48
CA ASN A 91 -20.36 -11.11 23.88
C ASN A 91 -20.34 -11.30 25.39
N ALA A 92 -19.39 -10.69 26.10
CA ALA A 92 -19.34 -10.74 27.56
C ALA A 92 -20.52 -9.98 28.21
N LEU A 93 -20.97 -8.87 27.61
CA LEU A 93 -22.14 -8.12 28.07
C LEU A 93 -23.47 -8.82 27.78
N ALA A 94 -23.55 -9.59 26.69
CA ALA A 94 -24.76 -10.35 26.32
C ALA A 94 -24.92 -11.67 27.08
N GLY A 95 -23.87 -12.14 27.77
CA GLY A 95 -23.86 -13.40 28.53
C GLY A 95 -24.09 -13.26 30.03
N ASN A 96 -24.43 -12.06 30.53
CA ASN A 96 -24.85 -11.78 31.91
C ASN A 96 -26.35 -11.42 31.95
#